data_AF-A0AAW2JS49-F1
#
_entry.id   AF-A0AAW2JS49-F1
#
_cell.length_a   1.000
_cell.length_b   1.000
_cell.length_c   1.000
_cell.angle_alpha   90.00
_cell.angle_beta   90.00
_cell.angle_gamma   90.00
#
_symmetry.space_group_name_H-M   'P 1'
#
loop_
_entity.id
_entity.type
_entity.pdbx_description
1 polymer ?
#
loop_
_entity_poly.entity_id
_entity_poly.type
_entity_poly.pdbx_seq_one_letter_code
_entity_poly.pdbx_strand_id
1 'polypeptide(L)'
;MKYDVDTFLSHRFLRSGDIEVYVRYVGFGAEEDEWVNVRNDVRERSVAFEHSECQKVKAGDLVVCFQERHDLARYYDAHVIDIQRRLHDIRGCRCLFLIRYDHDNTQERVPLRRLCCRPTC
;
A
#
# COMPACT_ATOMS: atom_id res chain seq x y z
N MET A 1 5.37 3.39 5.90
CA MET A 1 4.52 4.24 5.04
C MET A 1 4.93 4.04 3.59
N LYS A 2 4.06 4.29 2.61
CA LYS A 2 4.35 4.13 1.18
C LYS A 2 4.03 5.42 0.42
N TYR A 3 4.86 5.73 -0.58
CA TYR A 3 4.75 6.87 -1.48
C TYR A 3 4.96 6.42 -2.92
N ASP A 4 4.33 7.14 -3.84
CA ASP A 4 4.56 6.92 -5.26
C ASP A 4 5.85 7.59 -5.70
N VAL A 5 6.70 6.82 -6.40
CA VAL A 5 7.89 7.35 -7.06
C VAL A 5 7.46 7.97 -8.39
N ASP A 6 7.89 9.20 -8.62
CA ASP A 6 7.75 9.90 -9.90
C ASP A 6 8.91 9.52 -10.83
N THR A 7 10.15 9.71 -10.36
CA THR A 7 11.36 9.52 -11.18
C THR A 7 12.50 8.92 -10.35
N PHE A 8 13.26 7.99 -10.96
CA PHE A 8 14.55 7.53 -10.43
C PHE A 8 15.67 8.42 -10.98
N LEU A 9 16.36 9.15 -10.10
CA LEU A 9 17.33 10.18 -10.45
C LEU A 9 18.76 9.62 -10.58
N SER A 10 19.12 8.64 -9.75
CA SER A 10 20.46 8.04 -9.74
C SER A 10 20.47 6.66 -9.07
N HIS A 11 21.62 5.97 -9.10
CA HIS A 11 21.84 4.70 -8.40
C HIS A 11 23.26 4.63 -7.83
N ARG A 12 23.46 3.84 -6.76
CA ARG A 12 24.78 3.57 -6.17
C ARG A 12 24.89 2.13 -5.67
N PHE A 13 26.11 1.62 -5.67
CA PHE A 13 26.46 0.32 -5.08
C PHE A 13 27.14 0.55 -3.74
N LEU A 14 26.60 -0.06 -2.69
CA LEU A 14 27.22 -0.03 -1.38
C LEU A 14 28.30 -1.10 -1.28
N ARG A 15 29.26 -0.90 -0.36
CA ARG A 15 30.29 -1.90 -0.07
C ARG A 15 29.72 -3.22 0.45
N SER A 16 28.52 -3.20 1.03
CA SER A 16 27.78 -4.40 1.44
C SER A 16 27.29 -5.25 0.28
N GLY A 17 27.29 -4.73 -0.95
CA GLY A 17 26.69 -5.36 -2.14
C GLY A 17 25.25 -4.93 -2.40
N ASP A 18 24.66 -4.12 -1.52
CA ASP A 18 23.33 -3.56 -1.74
C ASP A 18 23.32 -2.48 -2.83
N ILE A 19 22.17 -2.34 -3.50
CA ILE A 19 21.91 -1.31 -4.49
C ILE A 19 20.90 -0.34 -3.92
N GLU A 20 21.23 0.95 -3.98
CA GLU A 20 20.31 2.02 -3.63
C GLU A 20 20.04 2.90 -4.86
N VAL A 21 18.84 3.45 -4.91
CA VAL A 21 18.41 4.40 -5.95
C VAL A 21 17.99 5.70 -5.30
N TYR A 22 18.34 6.81 -5.95
CA TYR A 22 17.91 8.15 -5.55
C TYR A 22 16.57 8.45 -6.21
N VAL A 23 15.53 8.70 -5.43
CA VAL A 23 14.14 8.80 -5.92
C VAL A 23 13.54 10.17 -5.67
N ARG A 24 12.70 10.61 -6.62
CA ARG A 24 11.76 11.73 -6.44
C ARG A 24 10.35 11.19 -6.26
N TYR A 25 9.64 11.69 -5.27
CA TYR A 25 8.26 11.28 -4.99
C TYR A 25 7.23 12.16 -5.71
N VAL A 26 6.10 11.56 -6.08
CA VAL A 26 4.97 12.30 -6.68
C VAL A 26 4.44 13.33 -5.69
N GLY A 27 4.38 14.60 -6.11
CA GLY A 27 3.82 15.70 -5.31
C GLY A 27 4.77 16.31 -4.28
N PHE A 28 6.03 15.87 -4.24
CA PHE A 28 7.08 16.43 -3.37
C PHE A 28 8.17 17.12 -4.20
N GLY A 29 8.88 18.08 -3.60
CA GLY A 29 10.02 18.75 -4.22
C GLY A 29 11.33 18.01 -3.99
N ALA A 30 12.42 18.59 -4.51
CA ALA A 30 13.76 17.99 -4.45
C ALA A 30 14.33 17.86 -3.03
N GLU A 31 13.76 18.61 -2.08
CA GLU A 31 14.09 18.58 -0.66
C GLU A 31 13.72 17.26 0.03
N GLU A 32 12.77 16.51 -0.55
CA GLU A 32 12.33 15.20 -0.04
C GLU A 32 12.91 14.03 -0.86
N ASP A 33 13.80 14.29 -1.82
CA ASP A 33 14.46 13.23 -2.58
C ASP A 33 15.34 12.37 -1.65
N GLU A 34 15.27 11.05 -1.76
CA GLU A 34 15.92 10.12 -0.82
C GLU A 34 16.66 8.97 -1.54
N TRP A 35 17.72 8.46 -0.92
CA TRP A 35 18.35 7.18 -1.30
C TRP A 35 17.62 6.02 -0.62
N VAL A 36 17.01 5.13 -1.40
CA VAL A 36 16.26 3.97 -0.90
C VAL A 36 16.83 2.65 -1.39
N ASN A 37 16.72 1.59 -0.59
CA ASN A 37 17.23 0.28 -0.97
C ASN A 37 16.30 -0.39 -2.00
N VAL A 38 16.86 -0.80 -3.14
CA VAL A 38 16.06 -1.36 -4.26
C VAL A 38 15.33 -2.63 -3.85
N ARG A 39 15.96 -3.49 -3.03
CA ARG A 39 15.40 -4.79 -2.66
C ARG A 39 14.30 -4.68 -1.62
N ASN A 40 14.45 -3.75 -0.67
CA ASN A 40 13.59 -3.70 0.51
C ASN A 40 12.51 -2.61 0.41
N ASP A 41 12.82 -1.49 -0.24
CA ASP A 41 12.01 -0.26 -0.16
C ASP A 41 11.32 0.09 -1.48
N VAL A 42 11.80 -0.45 -2.60
CA VAL A 42 11.21 -0.24 -3.92
C VAL A 42 10.41 -1.47 -4.33
N ARG A 43 9.18 -1.24 -4.81
CA ARG A 43 8.32 -2.27 -5.39
C ARG A 43 7.35 -1.67 -6.38
N GLU A 44 6.75 -2.51 -7.20
CA GLU A 44 5.68 -2.09 -8.11
C GLU A 44 4.49 -1.49 -7.33
N ARG A 45 3.89 -0.44 -7.90
CA ARG A 45 2.77 0.29 -7.29
C ARG A 45 1.60 -0.66 -7.04
N SER A 46 1.00 -0.56 -5.86
CA SER A 46 -0.20 -1.31 -5.51
C SER A 46 -1.42 -0.79 -6.28
N VAL A 47 -2.31 -1.68 -6.69
CA VAL A 47 -3.45 -1.36 -7.57
C VAL A 47 -4.73 -1.33 -6.77
N ALA A 48 -5.55 -0.30 -6.97
CA ALA A 48 -6.85 -0.20 -6.31
C ALA A 48 -7.77 -1.34 -6.77
N PHE A 49 -8.53 -1.90 -5.84
CA PHE A 49 -9.54 -2.91 -6.20
C PHE A 49 -10.74 -2.28 -6.88
N GLU A 50 -11.25 -2.95 -7.90
CA GLU A 50 -12.59 -2.68 -8.44
C GLU A 50 -13.67 -3.18 -7.46
N HIS A 51 -14.85 -2.56 -7.48
CA HIS A 51 -15.96 -2.91 -6.58
C HIS A 51 -16.38 -4.40 -6.68
N SER A 52 -16.25 -4.98 -7.88
CA SER A 52 -16.54 -6.39 -8.16
C SER A 52 -15.45 -7.34 -7.66
N GLU A 53 -14.25 -6.85 -7.34
CA GLU A 53 -13.09 -7.66 -7.00
C GLU A 53 -12.98 -8.01 -5.52
N CYS A 54 -13.94 -7.59 -4.70
CA CYS A 54 -13.93 -7.88 -3.26
C CYS A 54 -13.73 -9.37 -2.96
N GLN A 55 -14.24 -10.27 -3.80
CA GLN A 55 -14.15 -11.73 -3.63
C GLN A 55 -12.72 -12.28 -3.80
N LYS A 56 -11.83 -11.52 -4.45
CA LYS A 56 -10.41 -11.89 -4.61
C LYS A 56 -9.65 -11.78 -3.28
N VAL A 57 -10.07 -10.88 -2.40
CA VAL A 57 -9.45 -10.65 -1.09
C VAL A 57 -9.79 -11.78 -0.12
N LYS A 58 -8.78 -12.33 0.54
CA LYS A 58 -8.87 -13.42 1.53
C LYS A 58 -8.21 -13.01 2.85
N ALA A 59 -8.58 -13.69 3.93
CA ALA A 59 -7.86 -13.59 5.19
C ALA A 59 -6.41 -14.08 5.00
N GLY A 60 -5.46 -13.34 5.53
CA GLY A 60 -4.02 -13.54 5.36
C GLY A 60 -3.40 -12.69 4.25
N ASP A 61 -4.20 -12.09 3.34
CA ASP A 61 -3.65 -11.31 2.23
C ASP A 61 -2.92 -10.06 2.72
N LEU A 62 -1.76 -9.80 2.12
CA LEU A 62 -1.05 -8.53 2.25
C LEU A 62 -1.71 -7.49 1.32
N VAL A 63 -2.15 -6.38 1.92
CA VAL A 63 -2.78 -5.26 1.22
C VAL A 63 -2.10 -3.95 1.60
N VAL A 64 -2.25 -2.94 0.75
CA VAL A 64 -1.95 -1.56 1.14
C VAL A 64 -3.24 -0.87 1.51
N CYS A 65 -3.30 -0.33 2.72
CA CYS A 65 -4.45 0.43 3.19
C CYS A 65 -4.14 1.93 3.20
N PHE A 66 -5.02 2.70 2.57
CA PHE A 66 -5.12 4.14 2.77
C PHE A 66 -5.69 4.41 4.16
N GLN A 67 -4.92 5.08 5.03
CA GLN A 67 -5.34 5.50 6.35
C GLN A 67 -5.41 7.03 6.41
N GLU A 68 -6.60 7.53 6.69
CA GLU A 68 -6.88 8.94 6.89
C GLU A 68 -7.15 9.16 8.39
N ARG A 69 -6.27 9.92 9.05
CA ARG A 69 -6.42 10.32 10.46
C ARG A 69 -6.17 11.81 10.58
N HIS A 70 -7.17 12.55 11.06
CA HIS A 70 -7.12 14.01 11.19
C HIS A 70 -6.62 14.67 9.89
N ASP A 71 -5.37 15.14 9.88
CA ASP A 71 -4.76 15.87 8.77
C ASP A 71 -3.73 15.05 7.98
N LEU A 72 -3.62 13.74 8.26
CA LEU A 72 -2.66 12.85 7.62
C LEU A 72 -3.37 11.75 6.82
N ALA A 73 -3.13 11.75 5.51
CA ALA A 73 -3.58 10.75 4.56
C ALA A 73 -2.36 9.94 4.08
N ARG A 74 -2.27 8.67 4.49
CA ARG A 74 -1.07 7.85 4.32
C ARG A 74 -1.37 6.44 3.89
N TYR A 75 -0.47 5.82 3.14
CA TYR A 75 -0.56 4.42 2.74
C TYR A 75 0.33 3.53 3.62
N TYR A 76 -0.21 2.44 4.14
CA TYR A 76 0.50 1.47 4.97
C TYR A 76 0.24 0.04 4.53
N ASP A 77 1.25 -0.81 4.67
CA ASP A 77 1.08 -2.25 4.57
C ASP A 77 0.24 -2.76 5.75
N ALA A 78 -0.67 -3.69 5.45
CA ALA A 78 -1.53 -4.34 6.41
C ALA A 78 -1.90 -5.75 5.94
N HIS A 79 -2.24 -6.62 6.88
CA HIS A 79 -2.76 -7.95 6.59
C HIS A 79 -4.25 -8.03 6.87
N VAL A 80 -4.99 -8.68 5.97
CA VAL A 80 -6.41 -8.97 6.19
C VAL A 80 -6.54 -10.05 7.25
N ILE A 81 -7.26 -9.77 8.33
CA ILE A 81 -7.49 -10.68 9.44
C ILE A 81 -8.82 -11.43 9.26
N ASP A 82 -9.87 -10.69 8.89
CA ASP A 82 -11.21 -11.23 8.72
C ASP A 82 -12.02 -10.38 7.72
N ILE A 83 -13.07 -10.95 7.15
CA ILE A 83 -13.89 -10.32 6.12
C ILE A 83 -15.37 -10.48 6.43
N GLN A 84 -16.03 -9.36 6.73
CA GLN A 84 -17.49 -9.30 6.82
C GLN A 84 -18.09 -9.07 5.43
N ARG A 85 -18.50 -10.16 4.78
CA ARG A 85 -19.20 -10.13 3.49
C ARG A 85 -20.62 -9.57 3.67
N ARG A 86 -21.03 -8.67 2.78
CA ARG A 86 -22.38 -8.08 2.76
C ARG A 86 -22.98 -8.19 1.37
N LEU A 87 -24.31 -8.20 1.28
CA LEU A 87 -25.00 -8.16 -0.01
C LEU A 87 -24.74 -6.81 -0.69
N HIS A 88 -24.27 -6.85 -1.93
CA HIS A 88 -24.09 -5.69 -2.78
C HIS A 88 -24.04 -6.09 -4.25
N ASP A 89 -24.13 -5.12 -5.16
CA ASP A 89 -23.96 -5.32 -6.59
C ASP A 89 -22.64 -4.70 -7.09
N ILE A 90 -22.45 -4.67 -8.41
CA ILE A 90 -21.25 -4.14 -9.06
C ILE A 90 -21.07 -2.63 -8.87
N ARG A 91 -22.11 -1.89 -8.44
CA ARG A 91 -22.06 -0.43 -8.29
C ARG A 91 -21.33 0.00 -7.02
N GLY A 92 -21.15 -0.91 -6.06
CA GLY A 92 -20.48 -0.55 -4.82
C GLY A 92 -20.32 -1.71 -3.85
N CYS A 93 -19.07 -2.09 -3.56
CA CYS A 93 -18.76 -3.03 -2.50
C CYS A 93 -19.15 -2.48 -1.13
N ARG A 94 -19.90 -3.28 -0.35
CA ARG A 94 -20.29 -2.99 1.03
C ARG A 94 -19.60 -3.90 2.06
N CYS A 95 -18.68 -4.76 1.62
CA CYS A 95 -17.92 -5.63 2.52
C CYS A 95 -17.03 -4.79 3.45
N LEU A 96 -16.82 -5.27 4.67
CA LEU A 96 -15.85 -4.70 5.60
C LEU A 96 -14.71 -5.70 5.81
N PHE A 97 -13.49 -5.18 5.77
CA PHE A 97 -12.27 -5.95 5.93
C PHE A 97 -11.64 -5.54 7.25
N LEU A 98 -11.53 -6.48 8.18
CA LEU A 98 -10.73 -6.28 9.38
C LEU A 98 -9.27 -6.46 8.98
N ILE A 99 -8.49 -5.39 9.07
CA ILE A 99 -7.06 -5.42 8.76
C ILE A 99 -6.25 -5.20 10.03
N ARG A 100 -4.98 -5.64 10.01
CA ARG A 100 -3.96 -5.29 11.00
C ARG A 100 -2.82 -4.60 10.30
N TYR A 101 -2.48 -3.40 10.74
CA TYR A 101 -1.34 -2.66 10.21
C TYR A 101 -0.02 -3.26 10.67
N ASP A 102 0.94 -3.36 9.74
CA ASP A 102 2.24 -3.99 10.03
C ASP A 102 3.13 -3.09 10.92
N HIS A 103 2.91 -1.78 10.87
CA HIS A 103 3.78 -0.80 11.54
C HIS A 103 3.50 -0.63 13.03
N ASP A 104 2.26 -0.85 13.49
CA ASP A 104 1.85 -0.63 14.89
C ASP A 104 0.93 -1.73 15.46
N ASN A 105 0.64 -2.77 14.67
CA ASN A 105 -0.30 -3.85 15.00
C ASN A 105 -1.73 -3.41 15.32
N THR A 106 -2.10 -2.15 15.06
CA THR A 106 -3.47 -1.69 15.27
C THR A 106 -4.40 -2.34 14.26
N GLN A 107 -5.63 -2.61 14.69
CA GLN A 107 -6.65 -3.24 13.86
C GLN A 107 -7.77 -2.25 13.54
N GLU A 108 -8.23 -2.29 12.30
CA GLU A 108 -9.25 -1.37 11.79
C GLU A 108 -10.17 -2.11 10.83
N ARG A 109 -11.47 -1.79 10.86
CA ARG A 109 -12.42 -2.26 9.84
C ARG A 109 -12.54 -1.21 8.75
N VAL A 110 -12.16 -1.57 7.53
CA VAL A 110 -12.14 -0.65 6.39
C VAL A 110 -12.98 -1.17 5.22
N PRO A 111 -13.57 -0.29 4.40
CA PRO A 111 -14.21 -0.66 3.13
C PRO A 111 -13.17 -1.00 2.05
N LEU A 112 -13.59 -1.74 1.01
CA LEU A 112 -12.71 -2.14 -0.10
C LEU A 112 -11.96 -0.97 -0.75
N ARG A 113 -12.62 0.18 -0.93
CA ARG A 113 -12.05 1.38 -1.57
C ARG A 113 -10.81 1.95 -0.89
N ARG A 114 -10.54 1.55 0.36
CA ARG A 114 -9.34 1.95 1.10
C ARG A 114 -8.21 0.94 0.94
N LEU A 115 -8.41 -0.16 0.21
CA LEU A 115 -7.44 -1.23 0.02
C LEU A 115 -6.95 -1.23 -1.42
N CYS A 116 -5.66 -1.54 -1.58
CA CYS A 116 -5.02 -1.85 -2.84
C CYS A 116 -4.36 -3.24 -2.75
N CYS A 117 -4.41 -4.01 -3.83
CA CYS A 117 -3.67 -5.26 -3.97
C CYS A 117 -2.24 -5.01 -4.41
N ARG A 118 -1.38 -5.99 -4.14
CA ARG A 118 -0.13 -6.10 -4.88
C ARG A 118 -0.42 -6.64 -6.29
N PRO A 119 0.30 -6.18 -7.33
CA PRO A 119 0.12 -6.64 -8.72
C PRO A 119 0.28 -8.15 -8.93
N THR A 120 0.88 -8.87 -7.98
CA THR A 120 1.13 -10.31 -8.03
C THR A 120 0.11 -11.16 -7.27
N CYS A 121 -1.07 -10.62 -6.93
CA CYS A 121 -2.16 -11.37 -6.28
C CYS A 121 -2.85 -12.36 -7.23
#